data_AF-A0A7W6HFW5-F1
#
_entry.id   AF-A0A7W6HFW5-F1
#
_cell.length_a   1.000
_cell.length_b   1.000
_cell.length_c   1.000
_cell.angle_alpha   90.00
_cell.angle_beta   90.00
_cell.angle_gamma   90.00
#
_symmetry.space_group_name_H-M   'P 1'
#
loop_
_entity.id
_entity.type
_entity.pdbx_description
1 polymer ?
#
loop_
_entity_poly.entity_id
_entity_poly.type
_entity_poly.pdbx_seq_one_letter_code
_entity_poly.pdbx_strand_id
1 'polypeptide(L)'
;MPEWVREAAASGWAAVPAKLDPGWATLIAALFGFLIVSWQARSGFRSLKRSQIHQAELDREAMAQQAEIAAAAQLRQSELDRSAAEESRSNDRQVIAAAIDGELIAIWGLVLDAGSTRRLNKFFYEQIGETKITAPFRIIGRHETPVYDSMMPKIGALNASMVTDVVKVYQFIKGTQTDNVIKEVPGKLIVDIIEGFEHTIEEWTKDVSHVHARLLSVIYGSEDPGPLINDQISRKKAKEAAATAATPEPDTT
;
A
#
# COMPACT_ATOMS: atom_id res chain seq x y z
N MET A 1 -55.45 64.76 -6.01
CA MET A 1 -56.43 64.47 -4.93
C MET A 1 -57.35 63.38 -5.43
N PRO A 2 -57.39 62.19 -4.81
CA PRO A 2 -58.16 61.05 -5.29
C PRO A 2 -59.68 61.27 -5.16
N GLU A 3 -60.48 60.79 -6.13
CA GLU A 3 -61.94 60.98 -6.16
C GLU A 3 -62.69 60.39 -4.95
N TRP A 4 -62.17 59.33 -4.31
CA TRP A 4 -62.76 58.76 -3.09
C TRP A 4 -62.74 59.72 -1.88
N VAL A 5 -61.86 60.74 -1.90
CA VAL A 5 -61.82 61.79 -0.88
C VAL A 5 -62.94 62.83 -1.11
N ARG A 6 -63.41 63.00 -2.36
CA ARG A 6 -64.53 63.90 -2.68
C ARG A 6 -65.89 63.25 -2.40
N GLU A 7 -66.04 61.94 -2.58
CA GLU A 7 -67.28 61.23 -2.21
C GLU A 7 -67.46 61.06 -0.70
N ALA A 8 -66.37 60.97 0.07
CA ALA A 8 -66.44 60.95 1.54
C ALA A 8 -66.92 62.31 2.13
N ALA A 9 -66.67 63.42 1.43
CA ALA A 9 -67.14 64.75 1.85
C ALA A 9 -68.63 65.00 1.51
N ALA A 10 -69.19 64.30 0.51
CA ALA A 10 -70.57 64.47 0.07
C ALA A 10 -71.56 63.51 0.77
N SER A 11 -71.09 62.42 1.36
CA SER A 11 -71.92 61.38 1.99
C SER A 11 -72.11 61.59 3.50
N GLY A 12 -72.58 62.75 3.95
CA GLY A 12 -73.31 62.86 5.24
C GLY A 12 -72.59 62.42 6.53
N TRP A 13 -71.27 62.23 6.55
CA TRP A 13 -70.50 61.93 7.77
C TRP A 13 -70.19 63.18 8.63
N ALA A 14 -70.73 64.34 8.26
CA ALA A 14 -70.63 65.57 9.05
C ALA A 14 -71.77 65.74 10.07
N ALA A 15 -72.41 64.64 10.50
CA ALA A 15 -73.30 64.65 11.67
C ALA A 15 -72.52 64.22 12.92
N VAL A 16 -71.53 65.02 13.33
CA VAL A 16 -71.06 64.99 14.72
C VAL A 16 -72.05 65.86 15.52
N PRO A 17 -72.76 65.32 16.51
CA PRO A 17 -73.74 66.09 17.27
C PRO A 17 -73.06 67.31 17.93
N ALA A 18 -73.59 68.50 17.63
CA ALA A 18 -73.14 69.75 18.20
C ALA A 18 -73.34 69.72 19.73
N LYS A 19 -72.23 69.86 20.46
CA LYS A 19 -72.03 69.78 21.93
C LYS A 19 -71.56 68.41 22.45
N LEU A 20 -70.45 67.91 21.92
CA LEU A 20 -69.53 67.08 22.70
C LEU A 20 -68.56 68.00 23.42
N ASP A 21 -68.53 67.94 24.76
CA ASP A 21 -67.58 68.64 25.61
C ASP A 21 -66.14 68.39 25.11
N PRO A 22 -65.29 69.42 24.93
CA PRO A 22 -63.92 69.25 24.43
C PRO A 22 -63.11 68.15 25.15
N GLY A 23 -63.39 67.90 26.43
CA GLY A 23 -62.77 66.80 27.20
C GLY A 23 -63.19 65.39 26.74
N TRP A 24 -64.41 65.22 26.23
CA TRP A 24 -64.87 63.95 25.66
C TRP A 24 -64.33 63.73 24.25
N ALA A 25 -64.19 64.79 23.46
CA ALA A 25 -63.61 64.70 22.12
C ALA A 25 -62.13 64.26 22.16
N THR A 26 -61.34 64.78 23.10
CA THR A 26 -59.94 64.37 23.30
C THR A 26 -59.83 62.94 23.82
N LEU A 27 -60.72 62.52 24.72
CA LEU A 27 -60.76 61.15 25.23
C LEU A 27 -61.10 60.14 24.13
N ILE A 28 -62.11 60.43 23.30
CA ILE A 28 -62.49 59.59 22.17
C ILE A 28 -61.36 59.53 21.13
N ALA A 29 -60.74 60.67 20.78
CA ALA A 29 -59.61 60.71 19.87
C ALA A 29 -58.40 59.94 20.39
N ALA A 30 -58.09 60.03 21.70
CA ALA A 30 -57.03 59.26 22.33
C ALA A 30 -57.32 57.75 22.32
N LEU A 31 -58.58 57.36 22.53
CA LEU A 31 -59.00 55.96 22.47
C LEU A 31 -58.86 55.37 21.06
N PHE A 32 -59.29 56.13 20.04
CA PHE A 32 -59.10 55.74 18.63
C PHE A 32 -57.62 55.71 18.25
N GLY A 33 -56.82 56.69 18.68
CA GLY A 33 -55.37 56.69 18.47
C GLY A 33 -54.68 55.47 19.10
N PHE A 34 -55.04 55.13 20.34
CA PHE A 34 -54.53 53.96 21.04
C PHE A 34 -54.95 52.64 20.36
N LEU A 35 -56.18 52.56 19.85
CA LEU A 35 -56.66 51.40 19.08
C LEU A 35 -55.88 51.21 17.79
N ILE A 36 -55.60 52.28 17.05
CA ILE A 36 -54.82 52.24 15.80
C ILE A 36 -53.38 51.79 16.10
N VAL A 37 -52.73 52.36 17.11
CA VAL A 37 -51.37 51.97 17.52
C VAL A 37 -51.34 50.52 18.00
N SER A 38 -52.33 50.08 18.77
CA SER A 38 -52.44 48.70 19.25
C SER A 38 -52.63 47.71 18.10
N TRP A 39 -53.42 48.07 17.09
CA TRP A 39 -53.62 47.25 15.90
C TRP A 39 -52.34 47.16 15.04
N GLN A 40 -51.64 48.27 14.85
CA GLN A 40 -50.37 48.31 14.13
C GLN A 40 -49.29 47.51 14.86
N ALA A 41 -49.19 47.65 16.19
CA ALA A 41 -48.28 46.87 17.03
C ALA A 41 -48.60 45.36 16.94
N ARG A 42 -49.87 44.97 17.03
CA ARG A 42 -50.30 43.56 16.89
C ARG A 42 -49.95 42.98 15.52
N SER A 43 -50.12 43.74 14.45
CA SER A 43 -49.75 43.34 13.09
C SER A 43 -48.24 43.20 12.92
N GLY A 44 -47.45 44.12 13.49
CA GLY A 44 -45.98 44.05 13.53
C GLY A 44 -45.47 42.81 14.28
N PHE A 45 -46.00 42.53 15.48
CA PHE A 45 -45.65 41.33 16.24
C PHE A 45 -46.00 40.02 15.51
N ARG A 46 -47.10 39.99 14.75
CA ARG A 46 -47.46 38.83 13.91
C ARG A 46 -46.46 38.62 12.77
N SER A 47 -46.03 39.69 12.11
CA SER A 47 -45.01 39.63 11.06
C SER A 47 -43.67 39.14 11.62
N LEU A 48 -43.23 39.68 12.75
CA LEU A 48 -41.99 39.26 13.43
C LEU A 48 -42.03 37.79 13.85
N LYS A 49 -43.14 37.32 14.44
CA LYS A 49 -43.30 35.90 14.79
C LYS A 49 -43.25 34.99 13.56
N ARG A 50 -43.89 35.38 12.45
CA ARG A 50 -43.84 34.61 11.21
C ARG A 50 -42.43 34.57 10.62
N SER A 51 -41.70 35.68 10.70
CA SER A 51 -40.30 35.76 10.27
C SER A 51 -39.39 34.88 11.14
N GLN A 52 -39.56 34.89 12.47
CA GLN A 52 -38.77 34.05 13.38
C GLN A 52 -39.02 32.56 13.17
N ILE A 53 -40.27 32.16 12.93
CA ILE A 53 -40.61 30.77 12.63
C ILE A 53 -39.97 30.32 11.32
N HIS A 54 -40.06 31.15 10.27
CA HIS A 54 -39.46 30.83 8.98
C HIS A 54 -37.93 30.80 9.04
N GLN A 55 -37.29 31.71 9.77
CA GLN A 55 -35.84 31.67 10.03
C GLN A 55 -35.44 30.43 10.80
N ALA A 56 -36.18 30.06 11.86
CA ALA A 56 -35.90 28.86 12.62
C ALA A 56 -36.08 27.57 11.79
N GLU A 57 -36.98 27.57 10.81
CA GLU A 57 -37.16 26.48 9.85
C GLU A 57 -35.98 26.39 8.88
N LEU A 58 -35.58 27.51 8.27
CA LEU A 58 -34.39 27.59 7.40
C LEU A 58 -33.11 27.18 8.14
N ASP A 59 -32.94 27.60 9.40
CA ASP A 59 -31.79 27.22 10.21
C ASP A 59 -31.76 25.71 10.50
N ARG A 60 -32.93 25.09 10.74
CA ARG A 60 -33.03 23.63 10.92
C ARG A 60 -32.69 22.88 9.64
N GLU A 61 -33.19 23.34 8.50
CA GLU A 61 -32.86 22.76 7.19
C GLU A 61 -31.37 22.91 6.86
N ALA A 62 -30.80 24.09 7.12
CA ALA A 62 -29.38 24.35 6.92
C ALA A 62 -28.51 23.46 7.81
N MET A 63 -28.86 23.27 9.08
CA MET A 63 -28.15 22.35 9.98
C MET A 63 -28.26 20.91 9.52
N ALA A 64 -29.43 20.48 9.03
CA ALA A 64 -29.61 19.13 8.52
C ALA A 64 -28.75 18.88 7.27
N GLN A 65 -28.76 19.82 6.31
CA GLN A 65 -27.90 19.73 5.12
C GLN A 65 -26.42 19.78 5.47
N GLN A 66 -26.02 20.63 6.41
CA GLN A 66 -24.63 20.71 6.85
C GLN A 66 -24.17 19.42 7.53
N ALA A 67 -25.03 18.79 8.33
CA ALA A 67 -24.75 17.49 8.93
C ALA A 67 -24.61 16.40 7.87
N GLU A 68 -25.47 16.40 6.85
CA GLU A 68 -25.39 15.46 5.73
C GLU A 68 -24.09 15.63 4.93
N ILE A 69 -23.72 16.86 4.59
CA ILE A 69 -22.47 17.17 3.89
C ILE A 69 -21.25 16.75 4.74
N ALA A 70 -21.26 17.02 6.04
CA ALA A 70 -20.18 16.63 6.94
C ALA A 70 -20.02 15.11 7.02
N ALA A 71 -21.13 14.37 7.12
CA ALA A 71 -21.11 12.91 7.13
C ALA A 71 -20.58 12.34 5.80
N ALA A 72 -21.02 12.88 4.66
CA ALA A 72 -20.54 12.48 3.35
C ALA A 72 -19.04 12.79 3.16
N ALA A 73 -18.58 13.95 3.63
CA ALA A 73 -17.17 14.34 3.59
C ALA A 73 -16.30 13.40 4.45
N GLN A 74 -16.77 13.02 5.64
CA GLN A 74 -16.07 12.09 6.53
C GLN A 74 -15.93 10.69 5.89
N LEU A 75 -17.01 10.18 5.27
CA LEU A 75 -16.95 8.89 4.57
C LEU A 75 -15.94 8.93 3.42
N ARG A 76 -16.02 9.96 2.58
CA ARG A 76 -15.07 10.12 1.47
C ARG A 76 -13.63 10.26 1.95
N GLN A 77 -13.39 10.98 3.03
CA GLN A 77 -12.05 11.09 3.61
C GLN A 77 -11.54 9.73 4.07
N SER A 78 -12.36 8.93 4.73
CA SER A 78 -11.98 7.58 5.17
C SER A 78 -11.66 6.63 4.01
N GLU A 79 -12.36 6.77 2.88
CA GLU A 79 -12.10 5.99 1.67
C GLU A 79 -10.77 6.40 1.01
N LEU A 80 -10.50 7.71 0.94
CA LEU A 80 -9.24 8.24 0.42
C LEU A 80 -8.06 7.80 1.29
N ASP A 81 -8.20 7.87 2.61
CA ASP A 81 -7.16 7.46 3.54
C ASP A 81 -6.86 5.95 3.41
N ARG A 82 -7.89 5.12 3.23
CA ARG A 82 -7.72 3.67 2.98
C ARG A 82 -7.01 3.42 1.64
N SER A 83 -7.44 4.10 0.58
CA SER A 83 -6.83 3.97 -0.75
C SER A 83 -5.37 4.40 -0.74
N ALA A 84 -5.05 5.53 -0.09
CA ALA A 84 -3.68 6.02 0.04
C ALA A 84 -2.81 5.06 0.86
N ALA A 85 -3.34 4.46 1.92
CA ALA A 85 -2.63 3.46 2.70
C ALA A 85 -2.36 2.16 1.91
N GLU A 86 -3.29 1.73 1.07
CA GLU A 86 -3.11 0.56 0.18
C GLU A 86 -2.07 0.84 -0.90
N GLU A 87 -2.11 2.01 -1.52
CA GLU A 87 -1.14 2.45 -2.52
C GLU A 87 0.27 2.57 -1.92
N SER A 88 0.40 3.19 -0.74
CA SER A 88 1.67 3.27 -0.02
C SER A 88 2.26 1.88 0.26
N ARG A 89 1.43 0.92 0.70
CA ARG A 89 1.88 -0.46 0.93
C ARG A 89 2.29 -1.16 -0.36
N SER A 90 1.59 -0.92 -1.45
CA SER A 90 1.95 -1.46 -2.77
C SER A 90 3.28 -0.89 -3.25
N ASN A 91 3.47 0.42 -3.13
CA ASN A 91 4.71 1.10 -3.51
C ASN A 91 5.89 0.60 -2.66
N ASP A 92 5.73 0.46 -1.35
CA ASP A 92 6.76 -0.10 -0.46
C ASP A 92 7.17 -1.51 -0.89
N ARG A 93 6.20 -2.36 -1.23
CA ARG A 93 6.46 -3.72 -1.74
C ARG A 93 7.26 -3.71 -3.03
N GLN A 94 6.89 -2.86 -3.99
CA GLN A 94 7.57 -2.75 -5.27
C GLN A 94 9.01 -2.24 -5.10
N VAL A 95 9.21 -1.21 -4.27
CA VAL A 95 10.54 -0.65 -3.99
C VAL A 95 11.45 -1.70 -3.35
N ILE A 96 10.94 -2.45 -2.36
CA ILE A 96 11.71 -3.51 -1.72
C ILE A 96 12.03 -4.63 -2.71
N ALA A 97 11.04 -5.07 -3.50
CA ALA A 97 11.23 -6.11 -4.49
C ALA A 97 12.28 -5.72 -5.53
N ALA A 98 12.20 -4.51 -6.09
CA ALA A 98 13.15 -3.99 -7.06
C ALA A 98 14.56 -3.84 -6.50
N ALA A 99 14.69 -3.35 -5.26
CA ALA A 99 15.99 -3.21 -4.60
C ALA A 99 16.66 -4.58 -4.39
N ILE A 100 15.91 -5.57 -3.87
CA ILE A 100 16.41 -6.93 -3.64
C ILE A 100 16.75 -7.61 -4.98
N ASP A 101 15.92 -7.40 -6.01
CA ASP A 101 16.14 -7.96 -7.34
C ASP A 101 17.44 -7.46 -7.98
N GLY A 102 17.68 -6.15 -7.91
CA GLY A 102 18.90 -5.54 -8.42
C GLY A 102 20.17 -6.09 -7.74
N GLU A 103 20.15 -6.25 -6.41
CA GLU A 103 21.27 -6.86 -5.69
C GLU A 103 21.42 -8.36 -6.01
N LEU A 104 20.30 -9.08 -6.13
CA LEU A 104 20.29 -10.51 -6.45
C LEU A 104 20.94 -10.78 -7.81
N ILE A 105 20.61 -10.00 -8.84
CA ILE A 105 21.20 -10.09 -10.18
C ILE A 105 22.70 -9.77 -10.14
N ALA A 106 23.10 -8.75 -9.37
CA ALA A 106 24.50 -8.39 -9.22
C ALA A 106 25.32 -9.53 -8.58
N ILE A 107 24.80 -10.14 -7.52
CA ILE A 107 25.43 -11.30 -6.86
C ILE A 107 25.48 -12.49 -7.81
N TRP A 108 24.41 -12.75 -8.55
CA TRP A 108 24.38 -13.82 -9.54
C TRP A 108 25.48 -13.66 -10.59
N GLY A 109 25.66 -12.45 -11.13
CA GLY A 109 26.76 -12.13 -12.03
C GLY A 109 28.15 -12.42 -11.42
N LEU A 110 28.37 -11.99 -10.17
CA LEU A 110 29.64 -12.26 -9.47
C LEU A 110 29.91 -13.76 -9.27
N VAL A 111 28.87 -14.55 -8.97
CA VAL A 111 29.01 -16.00 -8.79
C VAL A 111 29.30 -16.70 -10.11
N LEU A 112 28.68 -16.25 -11.21
CA LEU A 112 28.94 -16.76 -12.56
C LEU A 112 30.38 -16.43 -13.02
N ASP A 113 30.83 -15.20 -12.82
CA ASP A 113 32.20 -14.77 -13.17
C ASP A 113 33.26 -15.61 -12.44
N ALA A 114 33.02 -15.89 -11.15
CA ALA A 114 33.86 -16.77 -10.35
C ALA A 114 33.91 -18.23 -10.87
N GLY A 115 32.96 -18.63 -11.74
CA GLY A 115 32.94 -19.94 -12.38
C GLY A 115 34.13 -20.19 -13.30
N SER A 116 34.61 -19.15 -14.00
CA SER A 116 35.80 -19.26 -14.84
C SER A 116 37.05 -19.60 -14.02
N THR A 117 37.24 -18.91 -12.89
CA THR A 117 38.32 -19.17 -11.93
C THR A 117 38.22 -20.56 -11.32
N ARG A 118 37.01 -21.05 -11.00
CA ARG A 118 36.82 -22.42 -10.48
C ARG A 118 37.22 -23.48 -11.49
N ARG A 119 36.84 -23.34 -12.76
CA ARG A 119 37.24 -24.26 -13.85
C ARG A 119 38.75 -24.26 -14.05
N LEU A 120 39.39 -23.10 -14.00
CA LEU A 120 40.84 -22.99 -14.08
C LEU A 120 41.53 -23.67 -12.89
N ASN A 121 41.03 -23.46 -11.67
CA ASN A 121 41.53 -24.12 -10.47
C ASN A 121 41.36 -25.65 -10.56
N LYS A 122 40.20 -26.13 -11.03
CA LYS A 122 39.94 -27.55 -11.27
C LYS A 122 41.01 -28.14 -12.18
N PHE A 123 41.24 -27.51 -13.34
CA PHE A 123 42.27 -27.92 -14.29
C PHE A 123 43.65 -28.01 -13.65
N PHE A 124 44.07 -27.01 -12.84
CA PHE A 124 45.34 -27.07 -12.14
C PHE A 124 45.43 -28.23 -11.15
N TYR A 125 44.39 -28.48 -10.35
CA TYR A 125 44.38 -29.56 -9.37
C TYR A 125 44.29 -30.95 -10.00
N GLU A 126 43.67 -31.08 -11.17
CA GLU A 126 43.70 -32.31 -11.99
C GLU A 126 45.13 -32.67 -12.39
N GLN A 127 45.97 -31.67 -12.76
CA GLN A 127 47.37 -31.92 -13.11
C GLN A 127 48.24 -32.32 -11.90
N ILE A 128 47.85 -31.92 -10.68
CA ILE A 128 48.55 -32.30 -9.44
C ILE A 128 48.28 -33.78 -9.08
N GLY A 129 47.10 -34.29 -9.41
CA GLY A 129 46.72 -35.68 -9.21
C GLY A 129 46.71 -36.10 -7.74
N GLU A 130 47.43 -37.18 -7.42
CA GLU A 130 47.52 -37.73 -6.05
C GLU A 130 48.55 -36.98 -5.17
N THR A 131 49.26 -36.00 -5.73
CA THR A 131 50.24 -35.23 -4.97
C THR A 131 49.54 -34.39 -3.90
N LYS A 132 50.03 -34.49 -2.66
CA LYS A 132 49.52 -33.72 -1.54
C LYS A 132 50.03 -32.29 -1.60
N ILE A 133 49.13 -31.34 -1.48
CA ILE A 133 49.44 -29.92 -1.48
C ILE A 133 48.86 -29.22 -0.26
N THR A 134 49.47 -28.09 0.08
CA THR A 134 48.95 -27.15 1.07
C THR A 134 48.75 -25.82 0.36
N ALA A 135 47.50 -25.38 0.26
CA ALA A 135 47.13 -24.18 -0.48
C ALA A 135 45.98 -23.45 0.23
N PRO A 136 45.90 -22.11 0.09
CA PRO A 136 44.68 -21.40 0.42
C PRO A 136 43.55 -21.90 -0.49
N PHE A 137 42.44 -22.31 0.11
CA PHE A 137 41.31 -22.85 -0.64
C PHE A 137 40.04 -22.06 -0.32
N ARG A 138 39.53 -21.37 -1.33
CA ARG A 138 38.30 -20.59 -1.27
C ARG A 138 37.47 -20.93 -2.49
N ILE A 139 36.26 -21.42 -2.26
CA ILE A 139 35.40 -21.93 -3.33
C ILE A 139 34.36 -20.89 -3.72
N ILE A 140 33.81 -20.20 -2.72
CA ILE A 140 32.87 -19.10 -2.90
C ILE A 140 33.36 -17.92 -2.06
N GLY A 141 33.43 -16.75 -2.68
CA GLY A 141 33.65 -15.53 -1.94
C GLY A 141 32.45 -15.26 -1.04
N ARG A 142 32.64 -14.99 0.26
CA ARG A 142 31.63 -14.23 0.99
C ARG A 142 31.39 -12.92 0.24
N HIS A 143 30.16 -12.68 -0.19
CA HIS A 143 29.76 -11.43 -0.81
C HIS A 143 28.98 -10.60 0.21
N GLU A 144 29.22 -9.29 0.19
CA GLU A 144 28.43 -8.35 0.96
C GLU A 144 27.07 -8.18 0.29
N THR A 145 26.02 -8.01 1.11
CA THR A 145 24.63 -7.90 0.65
C THR A 145 24.00 -6.66 1.29
N PRO A 146 24.57 -5.45 1.05
CA PRO A 146 24.17 -4.23 1.73
C PRO A 146 22.70 -3.86 1.53
N VAL A 147 22.14 -4.12 0.34
CA VAL A 147 20.74 -3.81 0.04
C VAL A 147 19.83 -4.74 0.83
N TYR A 148 20.01 -6.05 0.75
CA TYR A 148 19.28 -7.04 1.52
C TYR A 148 19.39 -6.78 3.03
N ASP A 149 20.58 -6.47 3.53
CA ASP A 149 20.79 -6.19 4.96
C ASP A 149 20.06 -4.91 5.40
N SER A 150 20.09 -3.86 4.58
CA SER A 150 19.35 -2.62 4.84
C SER A 150 17.83 -2.78 4.76
N MET A 151 17.34 -3.71 3.92
CA MET A 151 15.93 -3.95 3.69
C MET A 151 15.33 -5.00 4.61
N MET A 152 16.16 -5.78 5.32
CA MET A 152 15.72 -6.84 6.23
C MET A 152 14.62 -6.40 7.22
N PRO A 153 14.69 -5.22 7.88
CA PRO A 153 13.63 -4.80 8.80
C PRO A 153 12.28 -4.57 8.13
N LYS A 154 12.26 -4.34 6.81
CA LYS A 154 11.07 -4.05 6.01
C LYS A 154 10.64 -5.23 5.13
N ILE A 155 11.41 -6.32 5.10
CA ILE A 155 11.19 -7.44 4.18
C ILE A 155 9.80 -8.08 4.36
N GLY A 156 9.21 -7.99 5.56
CA GLY A 156 7.85 -8.44 5.85
C GLY A 156 6.74 -7.69 5.11
N ALA A 157 7.05 -6.59 4.41
CA ALA A 157 6.13 -5.98 3.45
C ALA A 157 5.85 -6.93 2.27
N LEU A 158 6.83 -7.75 1.88
CA LEU A 158 6.65 -8.85 0.94
C LEU A 158 5.77 -9.94 1.57
N ASN A 159 5.15 -10.78 0.74
CA ASN A 159 4.40 -11.91 1.25
C ASN A 159 5.33 -12.91 1.97
N ALA A 160 4.84 -13.61 3.00
CA ALA A 160 5.67 -14.46 3.87
C ALA A 160 6.43 -15.58 3.10
N SER A 161 5.82 -16.10 2.03
CA SER A 161 6.46 -17.10 1.18
C SER A 161 7.67 -16.51 0.45
N MET A 162 7.57 -15.31 -0.10
CA MET A 162 8.64 -14.64 -0.81
C MET A 162 9.78 -14.24 0.12
N VAL A 163 9.47 -13.79 1.33
CA VAL A 163 10.49 -13.53 2.36
C VAL A 163 11.35 -14.77 2.61
N THR A 164 10.71 -15.93 2.78
CA THR A 164 11.42 -17.20 3.02
C THR A 164 12.35 -17.54 1.85
N ASP A 165 11.87 -17.37 0.62
CA ASP A 165 12.64 -17.69 -0.57
C ASP A 165 13.85 -16.76 -0.75
N VAL A 166 13.65 -15.45 -0.57
CA VAL A 166 14.73 -14.45 -0.60
C VAL A 166 15.77 -14.79 0.47
N VAL A 167 15.35 -15.00 1.72
CA VAL A 167 16.28 -15.30 2.83
C VAL A 167 17.10 -16.55 2.53
N LYS A 168 16.47 -17.60 1.98
CA LYS A 168 17.13 -18.85 1.63
C LYS A 168 18.22 -18.65 0.57
N VAL A 169 17.94 -17.89 -0.48
CA VAL A 169 18.91 -17.59 -1.55
C VAL A 169 20.10 -16.77 -1.02
N TYR A 170 19.83 -15.75 -0.20
CA TYR A 170 20.87 -14.91 0.39
C TYR A 170 21.71 -15.64 1.45
N GLN A 171 21.14 -16.60 2.19
CA GLN A 171 21.86 -17.37 3.19
C GLN A 171 23.02 -18.18 2.58
N PHE A 172 22.85 -18.70 1.36
CA PHE A 172 23.91 -19.41 0.65
C PHE A 172 25.16 -18.54 0.45
N ILE A 173 24.95 -17.28 0.08
CA ILE A 173 26.02 -16.31 -0.24
C ILE A 173 26.63 -15.70 1.02
N LYS A 174 25.82 -15.52 2.05
CA LYS A 174 26.26 -15.02 3.37
C LYS A 174 26.92 -16.09 4.24
N GLY A 175 26.83 -17.37 3.85
CA GLY A 175 27.42 -18.48 4.57
C GLY A 175 28.90 -18.24 4.84
N THR A 176 29.31 -18.42 6.10
CA THR A 176 30.70 -18.19 6.52
C THR A 176 31.61 -19.24 5.88
N GLN A 177 32.27 -18.90 4.78
CA GLN A 177 33.50 -19.60 4.39
C GLN A 177 34.63 -18.99 5.22
N THR A 178 35.13 -19.76 6.20
CA THR A 178 36.43 -19.45 6.80
C THR A 178 37.49 -19.63 5.72
N ASP A 179 38.46 -18.70 5.66
CA ASP A 179 39.64 -18.86 4.82
C ASP A 179 40.39 -20.12 5.28
N ASN A 180 40.05 -21.24 4.65
CA ASN A 180 40.56 -22.53 5.03
C ASN A 180 41.83 -22.80 4.24
N VAL A 181 42.92 -23.03 4.95
CA VAL A 181 44.10 -23.66 4.38
C VAL A 181 43.86 -25.16 4.44
N ILE A 182 43.63 -25.76 3.29
CA ILE A 182 43.68 -27.22 3.17
C ILE A 182 45.14 -27.64 3.32
N LYS A 183 45.40 -28.59 4.22
CA LYS A 183 46.75 -29.09 4.50
C LYS A 183 46.84 -30.54 4.06
N GLU A 184 47.88 -30.84 3.30
CA GLU A 184 48.22 -32.20 2.87
C GLU A 184 47.08 -32.95 2.15
N VAL A 185 46.27 -32.21 1.38
CA VAL A 185 45.15 -32.77 0.64
C VAL A 185 45.61 -33.16 -0.77
N PRO A 186 45.28 -34.36 -1.28
CA PRO A 186 45.54 -34.73 -2.67
C PRO A 186 44.79 -33.81 -3.64
N GLY A 187 45.43 -33.43 -4.75
CA GLY A 187 44.81 -32.63 -5.82
C GLY A 187 43.46 -33.18 -6.27
N LYS A 188 43.35 -34.51 -6.42
CA LYS A 188 42.11 -35.20 -6.77
C LYS A 188 40.94 -34.93 -5.81
N LEU A 189 41.18 -34.95 -4.50
CA LEU A 189 40.12 -34.65 -3.53
C LEU A 189 39.64 -33.20 -3.64
N ILE A 190 40.53 -32.28 -4.01
CA ILE A 190 40.18 -30.87 -4.25
C ILE A 190 39.29 -30.74 -5.50
N VAL A 191 39.59 -31.50 -6.55
CA VAL A 191 38.75 -31.59 -7.76
C VAL A 191 37.34 -32.06 -7.39
N ASP A 192 37.22 -33.17 -6.65
CA ASP A 192 35.92 -33.69 -6.21
C ASP A 192 35.13 -32.66 -5.39
N ILE A 193 35.81 -31.90 -4.52
CA ILE A 193 35.20 -30.81 -3.77
C ILE A 193 34.72 -29.70 -4.71
N ILE A 194 35.54 -29.24 -5.66
CA ILE A 194 35.16 -28.20 -6.62
C ILE A 194 33.93 -28.64 -7.43
N GLU A 195 33.89 -29.89 -7.92
CA GLU A 195 32.74 -30.43 -8.66
C GLU A 195 31.46 -30.46 -7.81
N GLY A 196 31.54 -30.89 -6.55
CA GLY A 196 30.40 -30.85 -5.63
C GLY A 196 29.86 -29.44 -5.40
N PHE A 197 30.76 -28.45 -5.34
CA PHE A 197 30.37 -27.05 -5.24
C PHE A 197 29.79 -26.49 -6.54
N GLU A 198 30.34 -26.86 -7.70
CA GLU A 198 29.76 -26.47 -8.99
C GLU A 198 28.31 -26.96 -9.12
N HIS A 199 28.02 -28.20 -8.70
CA HIS A 199 26.65 -28.71 -8.67
C HIS A 199 25.74 -27.90 -7.74
N THR A 200 26.26 -27.53 -6.55
CA THR A 200 25.50 -26.73 -5.58
C THR A 200 25.20 -25.32 -6.11
N ILE A 201 26.16 -24.69 -6.79
CA ILE A 201 26.00 -23.38 -7.42
C ILE A 201 24.99 -23.43 -8.57
N GLU A 202 24.96 -24.53 -9.33
CA GLU A 202 23.98 -24.73 -10.39
C GLU A 202 22.55 -24.79 -9.83
N GLU A 203 22.32 -25.57 -8.76
CA GLU A 203 21.02 -25.62 -8.08
C GLU A 203 20.65 -24.27 -7.45
N TRP A 204 21.60 -23.59 -6.82
CA TRP A 204 21.39 -22.24 -6.29
C TRP A 204 21.05 -21.24 -7.39
N THR A 205 21.65 -21.34 -8.58
CA THR A 205 21.33 -20.48 -9.72
C THR A 205 19.88 -20.66 -10.19
N LYS A 206 19.36 -21.89 -10.13
CA LYS A 206 17.94 -22.16 -10.41
C LYS A 206 17.05 -21.50 -9.35
N ASP A 207 17.43 -21.57 -8.08
CA ASP A 207 16.72 -20.88 -6.99
C ASP A 207 16.72 -19.35 -7.17
N VAL A 208 17.85 -18.76 -7.56
CA VAL A 208 17.98 -17.33 -7.87
C VAL A 208 17.03 -16.92 -8.99
N SER A 209 17.03 -17.67 -10.09
CA SER A 209 16.15 -17.41 -11.25
C SER A 209 14.67 -17.47 -10.85
N HIS A 210 14.30 -18.45 -10.01
CA HIS A 210 12.95 -18.55 -9.47
C HIS A 210 12.58 -17.34 -8.62
N VAL A 211 13.44 -16.97 -7.66
CA VAL A 211 13.20 -15.80 -6.80
C VAL A 211 13.13 -14.50 -7.60
N HIS A 212 14.00 -14.35 -8.60
CA HIS A 212 13.94 -13.24 -9.56
C HIS A 212 12.56 -13.16 -10.22
N ALA A 213 12.05 -14.26 -10.79
CA ALA A 213 10.73 -14.29 -11.40
C ALA A 213 9.61 -13.92 -10.40
N ARG A 214 9.72 -14.36 -9.13
CA ARG A 214 8.78 -13.95 -8.07
C ARG A 214 8.85 -12.46 -7.77
N LEU A 215 10.05 -11.86 -7.70
CA LEU A 215 10.21 -10.44 -7.46
C LEU A 215 9.66 -9.63 -8.65
N LEU A 216 9.89 -10.08 -9.88
CA LEU A 216 9.30 -9.48 -11.08
C LEU A 216 7.77 -9.52 -11.07
N SER A 217 7.15 -10.55 -10.50
CA SER A 217 5.68 -10.59 -10.36
C SER A 217 5.15 -9.46 -9.47
N VAL A 218 5.91 -9.03 -8.46
CA VAL A 218 5.56 -7.89 -7.61
C VAL A 218 5.79 -6.56 -8.33
N ILE A 219 6.88 -6.46 -9.09
CA ILE A 219 7.30 -5.21 -9.75
C ILE A 219 6.42 -4.91 -10.97
N TYR A 220 6.17 -5.92 -11.82
CA TYR A 220 5.51 -5.76 -13.12
C TYR A 220 4.12 -6.41 -13.19
N GLY A 221 3.69 -7.15 -12.17
CA GLY A 221 2.42 -7.86 -12.19
C GLY A 221 2.42 -9.11 -13.10
N SER A 222 3.59 -9.70 -13.36
CA SER A 222 3.68 -10.98 -14.10
C SER A 222 3.14 -12.15 -13.26
N GLU A 223 2.98 -13.32 -13.88
CA GLU A 223 2.58 -14.54 -13.16
C GLU A 223 3.63 -14.93 -12.11
N ASP A 224 3.20 -15.12 -10.84
CA ASP A 224 4.08 -15.63 -9.78
C ASP A 224 4.24 -17.16 -9.95
N PRO A 225 5.46 -17.69 -10.16
CA PRO A 225 5.70 -19.14 -10.26
C PRO A 225 5.42 -19.88 -8.93
N GLY A 226 5.09 -19.14 -7.86
CA GLY A 226 4.72 -19.68 -6.57
C GLY A 226 5.92 -19.94 -5.67
N PRO A 227 5.72 -20.60 -4.52
CA PRO A 227 6.78 -20.82 -3.54
C PRO A 227 7.97 -21.62 -4.10
N LEU A 228 9.20 -21.19 -3.82
CA LEU A 228 10.44 -21.86 -4.24
C LEU A 228 10.48 -23.34 -3.84
N ILE A 229 9.93 -23.68 -2.66
CA ILE A 229 9.90 -25.06 -2.19
C ILE A 229 9.15 -25.99 -3.14
N ASN A 230 8.09 -25.51 -3.80
CA ASN A 230 7.31 -26.32 -4.73
C ASN A 230 8.11 -26.62 -6.00
N ASP A 231 8.80 -25.62 -6.51
CA ASP A 231 9.71 -25.73 -7.65
C ASP A 231 10.87 -26.68 -7.33
N GLN A 232 11.50 -26.56 -6.16
CA GLN A 232 12.53 -27.49 -5.68
C GLN A 232 12.04 -28.94 -5.58
N ILE A 233 10.83 -29.17 -5.04
CA ILE A 233 10.22 -30.50 -4.99
C ILE A 233 9.99 -31.04 -6.40
N SER A 234 9.54 -30.18 -7.33
CA SER A 234 9.28 -30.56 -8.71
C SER A 234 10.55 -30.96 -9.44
N ARG A 235 11.63 -30.17 -9.29
CA ARG A 235 12.96 -30.52 -9.81
C ARG A 235 13.49 -31.82 -9.23
N LYS A 236 13.34 -32.03 -7.91
CA LYS A 236 13.77 -33.26 -7.25
C LYS A 236 13.04 -34.49 -7.79
N LYS A 237 11.70 -34.42 -7.91
CA LYS A 237 10.89 -35.50 -8.49
C LYS A 237 11.27 -35.79 -9.94
N ALA A 238 11.51 -34.75 -10.75
CA ALA A 238 11.96 -34.92 -12.13
C ALA A 238 13.33 -35.62 -12.22
N LYS A 239 14.27 -35.26 -11.33
CA LYS A 239 15.59 -35.90 -11.24
C LYS A 239 15.49 -37.37 -10.82
N GLU A 240 14.65 -37.69 -9.84
CA GLU A 240 14.39 -39.07 -9.39
C GLU A 240 13.76 -39.91 -10.52
N ALA A 241 12.75 -39.37 -11.22
CA ALA A 241 12.11 -40.06 -12.34
C ALA A 241 13.09 -40.32 -13.50
N ALA A 242 13.96 -39.36 -13.82
CA ALA A 242 15.00 -39.54 -14.83
C ALA A 242 16.03 -40.61 -14.43
N ALA A 243 16.41 -40.69 -13.15
CA ALA A 243 17.32 -41.71 -12.65
C ALA A 243 16.69 -43.12 -12.70
N THR A 244 15.40 -43.26 -12.38
CA THR A 244 14.68 -44.53 -12.50
C THR A 244 14.57 -44.97 -13.96
N ALA A 245 14.27 -44.05 -14.88
CA ALA A 245 14.18 -44.36 -16.32
C ALA A 245 15.53 -44.74 -16.95
N ALA A 246 16.64 -44.27 -16.38
CA ALA A 246 18.00 -44.56 -16.87
C ALA A 246 18.59 -45.87 -16.35
N THR A 247 17.92 -46.57 -15.42
CA THR A 247 18.38 -47.87 -14.90
C THR A 247 17.83 -48.98 -15.82
N PRO A 248 18.66 -49.67 -16.62
CA PRO A 248 18.18 -50.76 -17.47
C PRO A 248 17.59 -51.89 -16.61
N GLU A 249 16.49 -52.49 -17.07
CA GLU A 249 15.94 -53.71 -16.46
C GLU A 249 17.06 -54.76 -16.33
N PRO A 250 17.21 -55.42 -15.16
CA PRO A 250 18.16 -56.51 -15.04
C PRO A 250 17.75 -57.61 -16.02
N ASP A 251 18.65 -57.97 -16.94
CA ASP A 251 18.50 -59.09 -17.87
C ASP A 251 18.08 -60.34 -17.08
N THR A 252 16.80 -60.68 -17.16
CA THR A 252 16.29 -61.96 -16.66
C THR A 252 16.62 -63.03 -17.70
N THR A 253 17.78 -63.66 -17.56
CA THR A 253 18.13 -64.93 -18.21
C THR A 253 18.55 -65.96 -17.17
#